data_AF-C8PTZ7-F1
#
_entry.id   AF-C8PTZ7-F1
#
_cell.length_a   1.000
_cell.length_b   1.000
_cell.length_c   1.000
_cell.angle_alpha   90.00
_cell.angle_beta   90.00
_cell.angle_gamma   90.00
#
_symmetry.space_group_name_H-M   'P 1'
#
loop_
_entity.id
_entity.type
_entity.pdbx_description
1 polymer ?
#
loop_
_entity_poly.entity_id
_entity_poly.type
_entity_poly.pdbx_seq_one_letter_code
_entity_poly.pdbx_strand_id
1 'polypeptide(L)' 'MLWEEDIVLVDALTENLRRVGFKVASVPRTTGDGYYESCIDAIENNHIEITV' A
#
# COMPACT_ATOMS: atom_id res chain seq x y z
N MET A 1 -6.09 -3.67 16.00
CA MET A 1 -5.33 -4.94 15.97
C MET A 1 -5.19 -5.27 14.51
N LEU A 2 -3.97 -5.28 13.98
CA LEU A 2 -3.73 -5.67 12.59
C LEU A 2 -3.82 -7.19 12.52
N TRP A 3 -4.63 -7.70 11.60
CA TRP A 3 -4.66 -9.13 11.33
C TRP A 3 -3.45 -9.45 10.44
N GLU A 4 -2.78 -10.57 10.72
CA GLU A 4 -1.60 -10.99 9.94
C GLU A 4 -1.94 -11.12 8.44
N GLU A 5 -3.19 -11.48 8.15
CA GLU A 5 -3.77 -11.57 6.81
C GLU A 5 -3.76 -10.21 6.09
N ASP A 6 -4.18 -9.14 6.76
CA ASP A 6 -4.24 -7.78 6.18
C ASP A 6 -2.83 -7.28 5.80
N ILE A 7 -1.85 -7.56 6.67
CA ILE A 7 -0.44 -7.22 6.43
C ILE A 7 0.05 -7.91 5.15
N VAL A 8 -0.18 -9.23 5.06
CA VAL A 8 0.22 -10.03 3.89
C VAL A 8 -0.45 -9.53 2.61
N LEU A 9 -1.72 -9.13 2.67
CA LEU A 9 -2.46 -8.64 1.51
C LEU A 9 -1.91 -7.30 1.00
N VAL A 10 -1.67 -6.34 1.90
CA VAL A 10 -1.11 -5.02 1.53
C VAL A 10 0.31 -5.18 1.00
N ASP A 11 1.16 -6.00 1.64
CA ASP A 11 2.51 -6.29 1.16
C ASP A 11 2.49 -6.92 -0.24
N ALA A 12 1.67 -7.94 -0.44
CA ALA A 12 1.60 -8.66 -1.71
C ALA A 12 1.11 -7.78 -2.85
N LEU A 13 0.06 -6.98 -2.63
CA LEU A 13 -0.45 -6.08 -3.68
C LEU A 13 0.55 -4.97 -4.00
N THR A 14 1.21 -4.40 -2.99
CA THR A 14 2.22 -3.35 -3.19
C THR A 14 3.40 -3.87 -4.02
N GLU A 15 3.89 -5.07 -3.70
CA GLU A 15 4.98 -5.70 -4.44
C GLU A 15 4.57 -6.05 -5.87
N ASN A 16 3.34 -6.53 -6.08
CA ASN A 16 2.82 -6.80 -7.42
C ASN A 16 2.75 -5.52 -8.28
N LEU A 17 2.24 -4.42 -7.72
CA LEU A 17 2.15 -3.14 -8.41
C LEU A 17 3.55 -2.57 -8.73
N ARG A 18 4.48 -2.67 -7.79
CA ARG A 18 5.89 -2.31 -8.01
C ARG A 18 6.51 -3.12 -9.16
N ARG A 19 6.24 -4.42 -9.22
CA ARG A 19 6.77 -5.32 -10.28
C ARG A 19 6.24 -4.99 -11.67
N VAL A 20 4.98 -4.57 -11.78
CA VAL A 20 4.39 -4.17 -13.07
C VAL A 20 4.70 -2.71 -13.46
N GLY A 21 5.52 -2.02 -12.67
CA GLY A 21 6.12 -0.72 -13.02
C GLY A 21 5.45 0.51 -12.39
N PHE A 22 4.49 0.33 -11.47
CA PHE A 22 3.96 1.46 -10.72
C PHE A 22 4.97 1.93 -9.67
N LYS A 23 5.03 3.25 -9.47
CA LYS A 23 5.88 3.85 -8.45
C LYS A 23 5.19 3.78 -7.09
N VAL A 24 5.89 3.21 -6.12
CA VAL A 24 5.47 3.19 -4.72
C VAL A 24 5.83 4.55 -4.11
N ALA A 25 4.80 5.33 -3.76
CA ALA A 25 4.93 6.63 -3.11
C ALA A 25 5.26 6.46 -1.62
N SER A 26 4.63 5.48 -0.98
CA SER A 26 4.84 5.11 0.43
C SER A 26 4.82 3.58 0.55
N VAL A 27 5.86 3.01 1.15
CA VAL A 27 5.93 1.57 1.43
C VAL A 27 4.88 1.16 2.48
N PRO A 28 4.51 -0.13 2.57
CA PRO A 28 3.60 -0.62 3.59
C PRO A 28 4.05 -0.24 5.00
N ARG A 29 3.18 0.40 5.78
CA ARG A 29 3.46 0.89 7.13
C ARG A 29 2.18 1.11 7.92
N THR A 30 2.31 1.18 9.25
CA THR A 30 1.20 1.64 10.09
C THR A 30 1.16 3.17 10.16
N THR A 31 -0.02 3.74 9.98
CA THR A 31 -0.32 5.18 10.11
C THR A 31 -0.80 5.57 11.50
N GLY A 32 -0.84 6.89 11.76
CA GLY A 32 -1.24 7.43 13.06
C GLY A 32 -2.72 7.23 13.41
N ASP A 33 -3.55 6.88 12.43
CA ASP A 33 -4.95 6.49 12.57
C ASP A 33 -5.14 4.97 12.69
N GLY A 34 -4.06 4.19 12.63
CA GLY A 34 -4.04 2.77 12.99
C GLY A 34 -4.21 1.79 11.82
N TYR A 35 -4.27 2.28 10.58
CA TYR A 35 -4.29 1.42 9.39
C TYR A 35 -2.89 0.92 9.05
N TYR A 36 -2.83 -0.26 8.45
CA TYR A 36 -1.64 -0.73 7.75
C TYR A 36 -1.86 -0.50 6.26
N GLU A 37 -1.11 0.46 5.71
CA GLU A 37 -1.37 0.98 4.37
C GLU A 37 -0.09 1.12 3.55
N SER A 38 -0.23 1.13 2.23
CA SER A 38 0.79 1.61 1.30
C SER A 38 0.18 2.60 0.31
N CYS A 39 1.02 3.32 -0.44
CA CYS A 39 0.55 4.33 -1.39
C CYS A 39 1.28 4.24 -2.74
N ILE A 40 0.52 4.33 -3.83
CA ILE A 40 0.99 4.22 -5.21
C ILE A 40 0.73 5.54 -5.95
N ASP A 41 1.72 5.98 -6.74
CA ASP A 41 1.54 7.09 -7.67
C ASP A 41 0.68 6.65 -8.87
N ALA A 42 -0.47 7.29 -9.05
CA ALA A 42 -1.32 7.15 -10.22
C ALA A 42 -1.09 8.31 -11.20
N ILE A 43 -1.90 8.36 -12.27
CA ILE A 43 -1.83 9.44 -13.25
C ILE A 43 -2.26 10.78 -12.64
N GLU A 44 -1.78 11.88 -13.22
CA GLU A 44 -2.19 13.25 -12.87
C GLU A 44 -1.95 13.63 -11.39
N ASN A 45 -0.87 13.11 -10.78
CA ASN A 45 -0.53 13.32 -9.37
C ASN A 45 -1.60 12.81 -8.39
N ASN A 46 -2.44 11.88 -8.82
CA ASN A 46 -3.33 11.18 -7.91
C ASN A 46 -2.54 10.11 -7.16
N HIS A 47 -2.94 9.87 -5.91
CA HIS A 47 -2.41 8.79 -5.09
C HIS A 47 -3.51 7.76 -4.84
N ILE A 48 -3.15 6.49 -4.91
CA ILE A 48 -4.03 5.39 -4.50
C ILE A 48 -3.45 4.79 -3.22
N GLU A 49 -4.23 4.87 -2.15
CA GLU A 49 -3.92 4.23 -0.88
C GLU A 49 -4.49 2.80 -0.87
N ILE A 50 -3.68 1.86 -0.39
CA ILE A 50 -4.02 0.44 -0.30
C ILE A 50 -4.10 0.11 1.18
N THR A 51 -5.27 -0.30 1.65
CA THR A 51 -5.57 -0.72 3.02
C THR A 51 -6.71 -1.76 3.01
N VAL A 52 -6.96 -2.45 4.12
CA VAL A 52 -8.04 -3.45 4.30
C VAL A 52 -9.00 -3.00 5.40
#